data_AF-A0A1C3ZDL5-F1
#
_entry.id   AF-A0A1C3ZDL5-F1
#
_cell.length_a   1.000
_cell.length_b   1.000
_cell.length_c   1.000
_cell.angle_alpha   90.00
_cell.angle_beta   90.00
_cell.angle_gamma   90.00
#
_symmetry.space_group_name_H-M   'P 1'
#
loop_
_entity.id
_entity.type
_entity.pdbx_description
1 polymer ?
#
loop_
_entity_poly.entity_id
_entity_poly.type
_entity_poly.pdbx_seq_one_letter_code
_entity_poly.pdbx_strand_id
1 'polypeptide(L)'
;ETAQSAASDGETAINGVSEAAKLQAAKNDADAALVDAAQNAILTINGDTSLTGQQKVDLIDQVNNELEEGKANINNATTPETAQSAASDGETAINGVSDAAKLQAAKNDAVKQLDQARNNTIEQIKNSGLSAGRQQALINEVNAAHDEAVQKVNADTTIPAVNQDVADGLAAISQVQITMTGESDQLHAAQDAVNNVLAEATQNAIDAINDNDSLTAAEKTDLINKVNAAADQAKANIHNATTPEAAQSAESAGETAINGVSEAAKLQAAKNDAVKQLNQACDNVVEQIKHSGLSAERQQVLINEVKTTYDTAINKINADTTIPAVNQDAADSLAAINQIKLTVTHEVAKLDIAKDAAINKLNEAAQNAITVIKNNSSLKENQKTQLIAQINEIVSRTKHNINSATTSEEINNAEMNGEQDISAIISSAKLQAAKNDAISKLETAKQQAILHIQDSKLSDSQKNKLIAQINTVYDGAISKITLENNVSDVAQETLNGLNRIKAVVVEFEGEIKQLSINNDVASDDFDYAIDDELQNANNNEIKQAKTAILPNTNVGNSTTNLELLTESLELLALVSLTIIEGGKNKNHIMKK
;
A
#
# COMPACT_ATOMS: atom_id res chain seq x y z
N GLU A 1 21.41 85.08 133.77
CA GLU A 1 20.79 85.19 132.43
C GLU A 1 21.79 85.07 131.29
N THR A 2 22.95 85.75 131.31
CA THR A 2 23.93 85.75 130.20
C THR A 2 24.66 84.42 129.91
N ALA A 3 25.00 83.60 130.91
CA ALA A 3 25.68 82.31 130.69
C ALA A 3 24.74 81.19 130.17
N GLN A 4 23.47 81.25 130.55
CA GLN A 4 22.45 80.27 130.15
C GLN A 4 21.95 80.54 128.72
N SER A 5 21.89 81.82 128.33
CA SER A 5 21.72 82.23 126.93
C SER A 5 22.88 81.74 126.07
N ALA A 6 24.14 81.98 126.47
CA ALA A 6 25.31 81.56 125.69
C ALA A 6 25.45 80.03 125.55
N ALA A 7 25.07 79.25 126.57
CA ALA A 7 25.03 77.79 126.49
C ALA A 7 23.92 77.29 125.53
N SER A 8 22.74 77.89 125.58
CA SER A 8 21.63 77.60 124.66
C SER A 8 21.94 77.98 123.21
N ASP A 9 22.60 79.12 123.01
CA ASP A 9 23.07 79.61 121.71
C ASP A 9 24.17 78.69 121.15
N GLY A 10 25.08 78.21 122.00
CA GLY A 10 26.12 77.25 121.67
C GLY A 10 25.57 75.86 121.32
N GLU A 11 24.59 75.35 122.07
CA GLU A 11 23.93 74.07 121.80
C GLU A 11 23.09 74.12 120.53
N THR A 12 22.44 75.25 120.25
CA THR A 12 21.73 75.51 118.99
C THR A 12 22.69 75.61 117.81
N ALA A 13 23.85 76.25 117.97
CA ALA A 13 24.89 76.29 116.94
C ALA A 13 25.49 74.91 116.66
N ILE A 14 25.78 74.10 117.69
CA ILE A 14 26.30 72.73 117.55
C ILE A 14 25.26 71.82 116.90
N ASN A 15 23.99 71.89 117.32
CA ASN A 15 22.91 71.12 116.70
C ASN A 15 22.68 71.57 115.25
N GLY A 16 22.75 72.86 114.94
CA GLY A 16 22.69 73.38 113.56
C GLY A 16 23.83 72.86 112.68
N VAL A 17 25.07 72.78 113.20
CA VAL A 17 26.22 72.19 112.50
C VAL A 17 26.07 70.67 112.34
N SER A 18 25.55 69.97 113.36
CA SER A 18 25.26 68.53 113.32
C SER A 18 24.21 68.18 112.28
N GLU A 19 23.11 68.93 112.21
CA GLU A 19 22.05 68.74 111.21
C GLU A 19 22.53 69.10 109.79
N ALA A 20 23.35 70.14 109.63
CA ALA A 20 23.98 70.46 108.35
C ALA A 20 24.95 69.36 107.87
N ALA A 21 25.72 68.76 108.78
CA ALA A 21 26.61 67.65 108.47
C ALA A 21 25.84 66.37 108.08
N LYS A 22 24.73 66.06 108.77
CA LYS A 22 23.82 64.96 108.40
C LYS A 22 23.19 65.17 107.04
N LEU A 23 22.71 66.38 106.75
CA LEU A 23 22.18 66.74 105.43
C LEU A 23 23.22 66.55 104.34
N GLN A 24 24.45 67.02 104.55
CA GLN A 24 25.52 66.89 103.55
C GLN A 24 25.91 65.42 103.32
N ALA A 25 25.98 64.61 104.39
CA ALA A 25 26.22 63.18 104.26
C ALA A 25 25.10 62.51 103.44
N ALA A 26 23.84 62.81 103.75
CA ALA A 26 22.69 62.28 103.01
C ALA A 26 22.70 62.71 101.52
N LYS A 27 23.10 63.95 101.21
CA LYS A 27 23.27 64.40 99.82
C LYS A 27 24.36 63.65 99.08
N ASN A 28 25.49 63.37 99.74
CA ASN A 28 26.58 62.61 99.13
C ASN A 28 26.17 61.16 98.85
N ASP A 29 25.50 60.52 99.80
CA ASP A 29 24.99 59.14 99.63
C ASP A 29 23.93 59.07 98.52
N ALA A 30 23.02 60.06 98.48
CA ALA A 30 22.02 60.22 97.43
C ALA A 30 22.66 60.44 96.03
N ASP A 31 23.69 61.27 95.92
CA ASP A 31 24.42 61.51 94.66
C ASP A 31 25.13 60.25 94.18
N ALA A 32 25.78 59.51 95.09
CA ALA A 32 26.44 58.25 94.76
C ALA A 32 25.47 57.21 94.22
N ALA A 33 24.33 57.01 94.89
CA ALA A 33 23.29 56.08 94.46
C ALA A 33 22.73 56.42 93.06
N LEU A 34 22.47 57.71 92.82
CA LEU A 34 21.98 58.20 91.54
C LEU A 34 23.02 58.02 90.41
N VAL A 35 24.30 58.30 90.68
CA VAL A 35 25.40 58.09 89.73
C VAL A 35 25.55 56.61 89.38
N ASP A 36 25.48 55.72 90.36
CA ASP A 36 25.56 54.27 90.14
C ASP A 36 24.39 53.78 89.28
N ALA A 37 23.16 54.27 89.54
CA ALA A 37 21.99 53.96 88.72
C ALA A 37 22.17 54.40 87.26
N ALA A 38 22.66 55.62 87.02
CA ALA A 38 22.94 56.12 85.68
C ALA A 38 24.01 55.30 84.96
N GLN A 39 25.10 54.96 85.64
CA GLN A 39 26.17 54.13 85.06
C GLN A 39 25.65 52.75 84.66
N ASN A 40 24.85 52.11 85.51
CA ASN A 40 24.24 50.82 85.21
C ASN A 40 23.28 50.90 84.00
N ALA A 41 22.46 51.94 83.90
CA ALA A 41 21.59 52.17 82.75
C ALA A 41 22.39 52.38 81.46
N ILE A 42 23.42 53.21 81.49
CA ILE A 42 24.30 53.47 80.34
C ILE A 42 25.03 52.20 79.87
N LEU A 43 25.53 51.38 80.81
CA LEU A 43 26.17 50.11 80.48
C LEU A 43 25.18 49.14 79.82
N THR A 44 23.95 49.06 80.34
CA THR A 44 22.89 48.22 79.79
C THR A 44 22.55 48.65 78.35
N ILE A 45 22.32 49.95 78.13
CA ILE A 45 22.00 50.51 76.80
C ILE A 45 23.14 50.29 75.81
N ASN A 46 24.39 50.53 76.23
CA ASN A 46 25.55 50.34 75.36
C ASN A 46 25.76 48.87 74.96
N GLY A 47 25.50 47.94 75.89
CA GLY A 47 25.66 46.51 75.67
C GLY A 47 24.58 45.88 74.79
N ASP A 48 23.43 46.52 74.63
CA ASP A 48 22.29 45.97 73.89
C ASP A 48 22.57 45.93 72.38
N THR A 49 22.53 44.75 71.76
CA THR A 49 22.83 44.58 70.32
C THR A 49 21.66 44.87 69.40
N SER A 50 20.48 45.03 69.96
CA SER A 50 19.22 45.23 69.24
C SER A 50 18.98 46.71 68.98
N LEU A 51 19.51 47.59 69.83
CA LEU A 51 19.54 49.05 69.60
C LEU A 51 20.53 49.46 68.50
N THR A 52 20.13 50.41 67.66
CA THR A 52 21.01 51.06 66.68
C THR A 52 21.99 52.00 67.37
N GLY A 53 23.09 52.35 66.68
CA GLY A 53 24.08 53.30 67.21
C GLY A 53 23.47 54.66 67.59
N GLN A 54 22.55 55.19 66.78
CA GLN A 54 21.88 56.47 67.08
C GLN A 54 20.94 56.34 68.28
N GLN A 55 20.13 55.28 68.35
CA GLN A 55 19.23 55.06 69.49
C GLN A 55 20.00 54.95 70.82
N LYS A 56 21.17 54.29 70.81
CA LYS A 56 22.04 54.24 71.99
C LYS A 56 22.48 55.62 72.44
N VAL A 57 22.92 56.47 71.50
CA VAL A 57 23.32 57.85 71.79
C VAL A 57 22.15 58.62 72.40
N ASP A 58 20.99 58.61 71.75
CA ASP A 58 19.82 59.38 72.20
C ASP A 58 19.32 58.95 73.59
N LEU A 59 19.35 57.64 73.89
CA LEU A 59 18.94 57.08 75.19
C LEU A 59 19.97 57.38 76.28
N ILE A 60 21.27 57.33 75.97
CA ILE A 60 22.33 57.69 76.91
C ILE A 60 22.26 59.18 77.25
N ASP A 61 21.98 60.03 76.27
CA ASP A 61 21.78 61.46 76.49
C ASP A 61 20.56 61.71 77.40
N GLN A 62 19.47 60.95 77.25
CA GLN A 62 18.34 61.00 78.19
C GLN A 62 18.75 60.58 79.60
N VAL A 63 19.47 59.47 79.76
CA VAL A 63 19.97 59.05 81.10
C VAL A 63 20.83 60.15 81.73
N ASN A 64 21.71 60.79 80.96
CA ASN A 64 22.56 61.86 81.46
C ASN A 64 21.75 63.11 81.86
N ASN A 65 20.71 63.46 81.11
CA ASN A 65 19.83 64.58 81.46
C ASN A 65 19.07 64.30 82.77
N GLU A 66 18.50 63.10 82.92
CA GLU A 66 17.82 62.70 84.17
C GLU A 66 18.79 62.65 85.36
N LEU A 67 20.04 62.22 85.14
CA LEU A 67 21.11 62.28 86.14
C LEU A 67 21.38 63.73 86.56
N GLU A 68 21.54 64.67 85.61
CA GLU A 68 21.78 66.08 85.92
C GLU A 68 20.60 66.72 86.69
N GLU A 69 19.36 66.41 86.29
CA GLU A 69 18.15 66.91 86.96
C GLU A 69 18.03 66.34 88.39
N GLY A 70 18.25 65.04 88.56
CA GLY A 70 18.28 64.42 89.89
C GLY A 70 19.36 65.02 90.80
N LYS A 71 20.56 65.28 90.28
CA LYS A 71 21.63 65.97 91.02
C LYS A 71 21.24 67.39 91.46
N ALA A 72 20.57 68.14 90.58
CA ALA A 72 20.07 69.46 90.93
C ALA A 72 19.05 69.39 92.08
N ASN A 73 18.13 68.42 92.04
CA ASN A 73 17.14 68.21 93.09
C ASN A 73 17.76 67.81 94.43
N ILE A 74 18.74 66.89 94.43
CA ILE A 74 19.52 66.50 95.63
C ILE A 74 20.24 67.73 96.22
N ASN A 75 20.87 68.54 95.39
CA ASN A 75 21.56 69.75 95.82
C ASN A 75 20.61 70.78 96.46
N ASN A 76 19.38 70.89 95.96
CA ASN A 76 18.35 71.79 96.47
C ASN A 76 17.64 71.28 97.74
N ALA A 77 17.82 70.02 98.13
CA ALA A 77 17.19 69.45 99.32
C ALA A 77 17.63 70.17 100.60
N THR A 78 16.69 70.34 101.54
CA THR A 78 16.90 71.06 102.81
C THR A 78 16.92 70.15 104.03
N THR A 79 16.57 68.87 103.87
CA THR A 79 16.63 67.83 104.92
C THR A 79 17.19 66.52 104.37
N PRO A 80 17.77 65.65 105.21
CA PRO A 80 18.24 64.33 104.78
C PRO A 80 17.18 63.53 104.01
N GLU A 81 15.93 63.52 104.48
CA GLU A 81 14.82 62.78 103.87
C GLU A 81 14.46 63.32 102.48
N THR A 82 14.51 64.64 102.29
CA THR A 82 14.24 65.25 100.98
C THR A 82 15.37 65.00 99.98
N ALA A 83 16.62 64.87 100.44
CA ALA A 83 17.73 64.44 99.59
C ALA A 83 17.58 62.98 99.15
N GLN A 84 17.17 62.09 100.05
CA GLN A 84 16.89 60.69 99.74
C GLN A 84 15.73 60.54 98.76
N SER A 85 14.63 61.28 98.96
CA SER A 85 13.48 61.29 98.04
C SER A 85 13.87 61.77 96.65
N ALA A 86 14.69 62.83 96.55
CA ALA A 86 15.19 63.33 95.27
C ALA A 86 16.04 62.29 94.53
N ALA A 87 16.88 61.52 95.24
CA ALA A 87 17.59 60.39 94.64
C ALA A 87 16.63 59.29 94.17
N SER A 88 15.66 58.88 94.99
CA SER A 88 14.67 57.87 94.58
C SER A 88 13.84 58.29 93.36
N ASP A 89 13.46 59.56 93.28
CA ASP A 89 12.74 60.11 92.12
C ASP A 89 13.64 60.11 90.87
N GLY A 90 14.91 60.53 91.00
CA GLY A 90 15.89 60.50 89.91
C GLY A 90 16.22 59.07 89.44
N GLU A 91 16.38 58.13 90.37
CA GLU A 91 16.55 56.70 90.06
C GLU A 91 15.34 56.15 89.31
N THR A 92 14.13 56.55 89.71
CA THR A 92 12.88 56.17 89.02
C THR A 92 12.87 56.72 87.59
N ALA A 93 13.28 57.97 87.38
CA ALA A 93 13.37 58.58 86.06
C ALA A 93 14.40 57.88 85.16
N ILE A 94 15.61 57.63 85.67
CA ILE A 94 16.67 56.87 84.97
C ILE A 94 16.19 55.45 84.62
N ASN A 95 15.53 54.76 85.55
CA ASN A 95 14.95 53.44 85.30
C ASN A 95 13.85 53.50 84.23
N GLY A 96 13.07 54.58 84.18
CA GLY A 96 12.12 54.85 83.11
C GLY A 96 12.78 54.90 81.73
N VAL A 97 13.94 55.56 81.61
CA VAL A 97 14.74 55.56 80.36
C VAL A 97 15.27 54.17 80.03
N SER A 98 15.74 53.42 81.04
CA SER A 98 16.19 52.03 80.86
C SER A 98 15.07 51.10 80.37
N ASP A 99 13.85 51.25 80.89
CA ASP A 99 12.70 50.47 80.44
C ASP A 99 12.24 50.87 79.03
N ALA A 100 12.29 52.16 78.69
CA ALA A 100 12.09 52.63 77.32
C ALA A 100 13.14 52.04 76.35
N ALA A 101 14.40 51.94 76.78
CA ALA A 101 15.47 51.32 76.00
C ALA A 101 15.20 49.83 75.74
N LYS A 102 14.78 49.07 76.76
CA LYS A 102 14.39 47.64 76.60
C LYS A 102 13.21 47.47 75.66
N LEU A 103 12.20 48.35 75.76
CA LEU A 103 11.07 48.33 74.82
C LEU A 103 11.52 48.60 73.38
N GLN A 104 12.40 49.59 73.18
CA GLN A 104 12.90 49.90 71.84
C GLN A 104 13.76 48.76 71.27
N ALA A 105 14.57 48.11 72.11
CA ALA A 105 15.32 46.91 71.74
C ALA A 105 14.37 45.77 71.30
N ALA A 106 13.32 45.50 72.09
CA ALA A 106 12.31 44.49 71.75
C ALA A 106 11.60 44.78 70.43
N LYS A 107 11.24 46.04 70.15
CA LYS A 107 10.67 46.46 68.86
C LYS A 107 11.62 46.19 67.69
N ASN A 108 12.89 46.57 67.83
CA ASN A 108 13.90 46.35 66.78
C ASN A 108 14.08 44.86 66.47
N ASP A 109 14.09 44.00 67.50
CA ASP A 109 14.20 42.55 67.33
C ASP A 109 12.94 41.95 66.70
N ALA A 110 11.75 42.42 67.09
CA ALA A 110 10.50 42.01 66.47
C ALA A 110 10.44 42.35 64.97
N VAL A 111 10.86 43.56 64.60
CA VAL A 111 10.94 43.97 63.17
C VAL A 111 11.93 43.09 62.40
N LYS A 112 13.10 42.79 62.97
CA LYS A 112 14.07 41.84 62.36
C LYS A 112 13.47 40.46 62.11
N GLN A 113 12.69 39.93 63.06
CA GLN A 113 12.03 38.63 62.91
C GLN A 113 10.99 38.65 61.78
N LEU A 114 10.17 39.69 61.70
CA LEU A 114 9.20 39.88 60.62
C LEU A 114 9.88 40.01 59.26
N ASP A 115 10.97 40.81 59.17
CA ASP A 115 11.77 40.95 57.95
C ASP A 115 12.32 39.61 57.46
N GLN A 116 12.85 38.78 58.37
CA GLN A 116 13.36 37.45 58.02
C GLN A 116 12.25 36.54 57.51
N ALA A 117 11.11 36.48 58.20
CA ALA A 117 9.97 35.66 57.78
C ALA A 117 9.44 36.08 56.40
N ARG A 118 9.26 37.40 56.20
CA ARG A 118 8.85 37.99 54.93
C ARG A 118 9.80 37.61 53.79
N ASN A 119 11.10 37.80 53.97
CA ASN A 119 12.09 37.53 52.93
C ASN A 119 12.15 36.04 52.55
N ASN A 120 12.12 35.16 53.55
CA ASN A 120 12.10 33.71 53.34
C ASN A 120 10.85 33.27 52.55
N THR A 121 9.66 33.79 52.90
CA THR A 121 8.42 33.45 52.20
C THR A 121 8.42 33.99 50.76
N ILE A 122 8.95 35.20 50.52
CA ILE A 122 9.10 35.75 49.16
C ILE A 122 10.03 34.88 48.30
N GLU A 123 11.12 34.36 48.86
CA GLU A 123 12.02 33.45 48.15
C GLU A 123 11.32 32.14 47.77
N GLN A 124 10.54 31.55 48.67
CA GLN A 124 9.75 30.36 48.38
C GLN A 124 8.69 30.61 47.30
N ILE A 125 7.98 31.75 47.34
CA ILE A 125 6.99 32.12 46.32
C ILE A 125 7.63 32.17 44.93
N LYS A 126 8.83 32.72 44.78
CA LYS A 126 9.53 32.79 43.48
C LYS A 126 9.86 31.42 42.89
N ASN A 127 10.03 30.41 43.75
CA ASN A 127 10.38 29.05 43.37
C ASN A 127 9.17 28.09 43.33
N SER A 128 7.95 28.61 43.48
CA SER A 128 6.72 27.81 43.59
C SER A 128 6.24 27.15 42.29
N GLY A 129 6.81 27.49 41.13
CA GLY A 129 6.32 27.05 39.81
C GLY A 129 5.01 27.72 39.36
N LEU A 130 4.37 28.51 40.22
CA LEU A 130 3.16 29.26 39.90
C LEU A 130 3.42 30.35 38.85
N SER A 131 2.36 30.82 38.21
CA SER A 131 2.46 31.89 37.22
C SER A 131 3.05 33.17 37.84
N ALA A 132 3.80 33.94 37.05
CA ALA A 132 4.37 35.22 37.51
C ALA A 132 3.31 36.17 38.10
N GLY A 133 2.11 36.18 37.53
CA GLY A 133 0.98 36.96 38.05
C GLY A 133 0.54 36.49 39.44
N ARG A 134 0.42 35.18 39.65
CA ARG A 134 0.04 34.62 40.97
C ARG A 134 1.15 34.81 42.00
N GLN A 135 2.41 34.61 41.61
CA GLN A 135 3.57 34.88 42.46
C GLN A 135 3.59 36.34 42.94
N GLN A 136 3.33 37.30 42.04
CA GLN A 136 3.29 38.72 42.42
C GLN A 136 2.14 39.04 43.39
N ALA A 137 0.97 38.40 43.22
CA ALA A 137 -0.14 38.56 44.16
C ALA A 137 0.24 38.08 45.56
N LEU A 138 0.83 36.89 45.68
CA LEU A 138 1.30 36.34 46.96
C LEU A 138 2.40 37.21 47.60
N ILE A 139 3.34 37.73 46.81
CA ILE A 139 4.36 38.67 47.31
C ILE A 139 3.73 39.94 47.88
N ASN A 140 2.68 40.45 47.24
CA ASN A 140 1.96 41.62 47.75
C ASN A 140 1.22 41.31 49.06
N GLU A 141 0.61 40.12 49.18
CA GLU A 141 -0.04 39.65 50.41
C GLU A 141 0.97 39.52 51.56
N VAL A 142 2.17 38.95 51.30
CA VAL A 142 3.25 38.87 52.31
C VAL A 142 3.73 40.25 52.75
N ASN A 143 3.96 41.17 51.81
CA ASN A 143 4.39 42.53 52.15
C ASN A 143 3.32 43.27 52.96
N ALA A 144 2.04 43.12 52.62
CA ALA A 144 0.95 43.75 53.36
C ALA A 144 0.86 43.23 54.80
N ALA A 145 0.93 41.91 55.00
CA ALA A 145 0.93 41.31 56.34
C ALA A 145 2.15 41.77 57.18
N HIS A 146 3.32 41.85 56.54
CA HIS A 146 4.54 42.36 57.16
C HIS A 146 4.41 43.82 57.59
N ASP A 147 3.97 44.70 56.68
CA ASP A 147 3.90 46.14 56.92
C ASP A 147 2.88 46.47 58.02
N GLU A 148 1.75 45.74 58.06
CA GLU A 148 0.76 45.85 59.14
C GLU A 148 1.36 45.45 60.50
N ALA A 149 2.10 44.34 60.56
CA ALA A 149 2.73 43.87 61.78
C ALA A 149 3.81 44.83 62.29
N VAL A 150 4.67 45.35 61.39
CA VAL A 150 5.69 46.35 61.74
C VAL A 150 5.05 47.64 62.23
N GLN A 151 3.92 48.07 61.65
CA GLN A 151 3.20 49.25 62.11
C GLN A 151 2.68 49.07 63.55
N LYS A 152 2.10 47.91 63.85
CA LYS A 152 1.59 47.55 65.19
C LYS A 152 2.72 47.50 66.23
N VAL A 153 3.78 46.74 65.95
CA VAL A 153 4.99 46.66 66.79
C VAL A 153 5.57 48.05 67.11
N ASN A 154 5.62 48.95 66.12
CA ASN A 154 6.13 50.30 66.34
C ASN A 154 5.20 51.16 67.22
N ALA A 155 3.89 50.91 67.18
CA ALA A 155 2.89 51.63 67.99
C ALA A 155 2.84 51.17 69.46
N ASP A 156 3.39 49.99 69.78
CA ASP A 156 3.29 49.41 71.11
C ASP A 156 4.02 50.20 72.19
N THR A 157 3.46 50.21 73.40
CA THR A 157 4.05 50.88 74.57
C THR A 157 4.56 49.89 75.62
N THR A 158 4.42 48.58 75.39
CA THR A 158 4.84 47.54 76.32
C THR A 158 5.42 46.34 75.58
N ILE A 159 6.40 45.66 76.19
CA ILE A 159 7.04 44.47 75.60
C ILE A 159 6.02 43.32 75.38
N PRO A 160 5.06 43.05 76.29
CA PRO A 160 4.04 42.03 76.02
C PRO A 160 3.19 42.32 74.77
N ALA A 161 2.89 43.58 74.49
CA ALA A 161 2.16 43.96 73.27
C ALA A 161 3.03 43.72 72.01
N VAL A 162 4.30 44.13 72.05
CA VAL A 162 5.28 43.83 70.98
C VAL A 162 5.36 42.33 70.69
N ASN A 163 5.42 41.51 71.74
CA ASN A 163 5.49 40.06 71.61
C ASN A 163 4.20 39.44 71.04
N GLN A 164 3.04 40.04 71.30
CA GLN A 164 1.77 39.60 70.73
C GLN A 164 1.68 39.96 69.25
N ASP A 165 1.97 41.22 68.89
CA ASP A 165 1.84 41.70 67.52
C ASP A 165 2.89 41.10 66.58
N VAL A 166 4.10 40.78 67.07
CA VAL A 166 5.07 39.99 66.28
C VAL A 166 4.56 38.56 66.04
N ALA A 167 3.95 37.92 67.04
CA ALA A 167 3.40 36.57 66.88
C ALA A 167 2.24 36.54 65.88
N ASP A 168 1.35 37.52 65.95
CA ASP A 168 0.23 37.67 65.02
C ASP A 168 0.72 37.98 63.59
N GLY A 169 1.74 38.84 63.44
CA GLY A 169 2.38 39.13 62.16
C GLY A 169 3.05 37.91 61.53
N LEU A 170 3.79 37.13 62.32
CA LEU A 170 4.39 35.87 61.87
C LEU A 170 3.32 34.85 61.45
N ALA A 171 2.22 34.75 62.18
CA ALA A 171 1.09 33.90 61.81
C ALA A 171 0.46 34.33 60.48
N ALA A 172 0.28 35.64 60.25
CA ALA A 172 -0.25 36.17 59.00
C ALA A 172 0.67 35.87 57.80
N ILE A 173 1.99 36.10 57.93
CA ILE A 173 2.97 35.76 56.88
C ILE A 173 2.97 34.24 56.60
N SER A 174 2.94 33.43 57.66
CA SER A 174 2.88 31.95 57.55
C SER A 174 1.63 31.47 56.84
N GLN A 175 0.48 32.14 57.04
CA GLN A 175 -0.75 31.77 56.33
C GLN A 175 -0.64 31.96 54.82
N VAL A 176 0.08 32.99 54.35
CA VAL A 176 0.36 33.17 52.91
C VAL A 176 1.29 32.08 52.39
N GLN A 177 2.29 31.68 53.19
CA GLN A 177 3.16 30.55 52.87
C GLN A 177 2.36 29.25 52.70
N ILE A 178 1.42 28.95 53.61
CA ILE A 178 0.56 27.76 53.53
C ILE A 178 -0.27 27.78 52.24
N THR A 179 -0.86 28.92 51.89
CA THR A 179 -1.61 29.08 50.63
C THR A 179 -0.73 28.80 49.42
N MET A 180 0.46 29.38 49.38
CA MET A 180 1.43 29.17 48.30
C MET A 180 1.81 27.69 48.16
N THR A 181 2.14 27.02 49.27
CA THR A 181 2.51 25.60 49.28
C THR A 181 1.35 24.75 48.76
N GLY A 182 0.11 25.01 49.21
CA GLY A 182 -1.07 24.28 48.74
C GLY A 182 -1.29 24.40 47.23
N GLU A 183 -1.14 25.60 46.67
CA GLU A 183 -1.27 25.84 45.23
C GLU A 183 -0.12 25.19 44.43
N SER A 184 1.11 25.25 44.95
CA SER A 184 2.30 24.64 44.32
C SER A 184 2.22 23.12 44.32
N ASP A 185 1.79 22.51 45.43
CA ASP A 185 1.62 21.06 45.53
C ASP A 185 0.52 20.57 44.58
N GLN A 186 -0.59 21.32 44.44
CA GLN A 186 -1.65 20.99 43.49
C GLN A 186 -1.16 21.05 42.04
N LEU A 187 -0.33 22.04 41.69
CA LEU A 187 0.28 22.13 40.36
C LEU A 187 1.18 20.92 40.06
N HIS A 188 2.11 20.61 40.96
CA HIS A 188 3.02 19.47 40.77
C HIS A 188 2.27 18.14 40.70
N ALA A 189 1.28 17.92 41.59
CA ALA A 189 0.46 16.72 41.54
C ALA A 189 -0.31 16.58 40.22
N ALA A 190 -0.82 17.69 39.67
CA ALA A 190 -1.47 17.70 38.36
C ALA A 190 -0.49 17.36 37.23
N GLN A 191 0.71 17.97 37.23
CA GLN A 191 1.77 17.68 36.25
C GLN A 191 2.19 16.20 36.28
N ASP A 192 2.38 15.64 37.47
CA ASP A 192 2.74 14.23 37.64
C ASP A 192 1.62 13.29 37.15
N ALA A 193 0.36 13.60 37.49
CA ALA A 193 -0.79 12.80 37.06
C ALA A 193 -0.90 12.74 35.53
N VAL A 194 -0.82 13.89 34.85
CA VAL A 194 -0.96 13.93 33.39
C VAL A 194 0.26 13.36 32.67
N ASN A 195 1.47 13.46 33.26
CA ASN A 195 2.66 12.78 32.72
C ASN A 195 2.51 11.25 32.72
N ASN A 196 1.87 10.67 33.75
CA ASN A 196 1.61 9.23 33.80
C ASN A 196 0.63 8.79 32.72
N VAL A 197 -0.46 9.55 32.51
CA VAL A 197 -1.43 9.28 31.45
C VAL A 197 -0.77 9.36 30.07
N LEU A 198 0.03 10.40 29.82
CA LEU A 198 0.78 10.56 28.58
C LEU A 198 1.77 9.42 28.35
N ALA A 199 2.44 8.92 29.40
CA ALA A 199 3.36 7.79 29.30
C ALA A 199 2.64 6.50 28.89
N GLU A 200 1.45 6.23 29.44
CA GLU A 200 0.61 5.11 29.05
C GLU A 200 0.15 5.21 27.59
N ALA A 201 -0.33 6.38 27.17
CA ALA A 201 -0.73 6.63 25.77
C ALA A 201 0.45 6.43 24.79
N THR A 202 1.64 6.89 25.17
CA THR A 202 2.88 6.71 24.40
C THR A 202 3.22 5.23 24.24
N GLN A 203 3.20 4.47 25.34
CA GLN A 203 3.52 3.05 25.31
C GLN A 203 2.50 2.25 24.48
N ASN A 204 1.21 2.52 24.65
CA ASN A 204 0.15 1.88 23.87
C ASN A 204 0.31 2.12 22.37
N ALA A 205 0.70 3.34 21.96
CA ALA A 205 0.96 3.64 20.56
C ALA A 205 2.19 2.89 20.02
N ILE A 206 3.27 2.82 20.80
CA ILE A 206 4.49 2.08 20.44
C ILE A 206 4.21 0.59 20.31
N ASP A 207 3.48 0.00 21.24
CA ASP A 207 3.13 -1.42 21.23
C ASP A 207 2.25 -1.74 20.01
N ALA A 208 1.23 -0.93 19.73
CA ALA A 208 0.40 -1.09 18.55
C ALA A 208 1.18 -1.01 17.23
N ILE A 209 2.23 -0.17 17.15
CA ILE A 209 3.12 -0.09 15.99
C ILE A 209 4.00 -1.35 15.90
N ASN A 210 4.57 -1.79 17.02
CA ASN A 210 5.43 -2.98 17.07
C ASN A 210 4.69 -4.26 16.70
N ASP A 211 3.45 -4.42 17.15
CA ASP A 211 2.63 -5.61 16.93
C ASP A 211 1.97 -5.63 15.54
N ASN A 212 2.10 -4.58 14.74
CA ASN A 212 1.51 -4.53 13.40
C ASN A 212 2.39 -5.28 12.37
N ASP A 213 1.92 -6.44 11.92
CA ASP A 213 2.62 -7.28 10.93
C ASP A 213 2.65 -6.70 9.50
N SER A 214 1.78 -5.75 9.19
CA SER A 214 1.72 -5.11 7.88
C SER A 214 2.78 -4.02 7.73
N LEU A 215 3.35 -3.52 8.82
CA LEU A 215 4.44 -2.54 8.80
C LEU A 215 5.81 -3.20 8.69
N THR A 216 6.69 -2.60 7.88
CA THR A 216 8.10 -3.00 7.81
C THR A 216 8.89 -2.51 9.02
N ALA A 217 10.04 -3.12 9.28
CA ALA A 217 10.92 -2.71 10.39
C ALA A 217 11.37 -1.23 10.29
N ALA A 218 11.60 -0.74 9.08
CA ALA A 218 11.98 0.65 8.84
C ALA A 218 10.83 1.63 9.16
N GLU A 219 9.61 1.31 8.72
CA GLU A 219 8.41 2.10 9.03
C GLU A 219 8.12 2.10 10.53
N LYS A 220 8.22 0.95 11.21
CA LYS A 220 8.07 0.86 12.67
C LYS A 220 9.04 1.80 13.38
N THR A 221 10.31 1.78 12.98
CA THR A 221 11.36 2.64 13.56
C THR A 221 11.03 4.13 13.37
N ASP A 222 10.64 4.54 12.16
CA ASP A 222 10.28 5.94 11.88
C ASP A 222 9.04 6.40 12.67
N LEU A 223 8.01 5.56 12.73
CA LEU A 223 6.77 5.87 13.45
C LEU A 223 6.99 5.93 14.97
N ILE A 224 7.77 5.02 15.56
CA ILE A 224 8.12 5.05 16.98
C ILE A 224 8.91 6.32 17.32
N ASN A 225 9.85 6.73 16.46
CA ASN A 225 10.57 7.99 16.65
C ASN A 225 9.63 9.20 16.64
N LYS A 226 8.61 9.20 15.77
CA LYS A 226 7.58 10.27 15.74
C LYS A 226 6.70 10.27 16.99
N VAL A 227 6.31 9.09 17.50
CA VAL A 227 5.57 8.97 18.77
C VAL A 227 6.41 9.54 19.92
N ASN A 228 7.67 9.14 20.04
CA ASN A 228 8.57 9.65 21.08
C ASN A 228 8.76 11.16 21.00
N ALA A 229 8.96 11.71 19.80
CA ALA A 229 9.09 13.15 19.61
C ALA A 229 7.82 13.93 20.04
N ALA A 230 6.63 13.41 19.73
CA ALA A 230 5.37 13.99 20.18
C ALA A 230 5.23 13.94 21.71
N ALA A 231 5.59 12.80 22.32
CA ALA A 231 5.57 12.62 23.76
C ALA A 231 6.55 13.56 24.49
N ASP A 232 7.77 13.70 23.98
CA ASP A 232 8.78 14.59 24.56
C ASP A 232 8.36 16.07 24.49
N GLN A 233 7.76 16.49 23.37
CA GLN A 233 7.20 17.84 23.24
C GLN A 233 6.05 18.09 24.21
N ALA A 234 5.18 17.10 24.42
CA ALA A 234 4.08 17.19 25.38
C ALA A 234 4.59 17.25 26.83
N LYS A 235 5.57 16.43 27.21
CA LYS A 235 6.23 16.48 28.53
C LYS A 235 6.86 17.85 28.81
N ALA A 236 7.52 18.44 27.80
CA ALA A 236 8.07 19.79 27.93
C ALA A 236 6.97 20.85 28.17
N ASN A 237 5.83 20.73 27.49
CA ASN A 237 4.70 21.64 27.68
C ASN A 237 4.04 21.47 29.06
N ILE A 238 3.91 20.22 29.54
CA ILE A 238 3.41 19.91 30.90
C ILE A 238 4.33 20.52 31.95
N HIS A 239 5.65 20.35 31.81
CA HIS A 239 6.64 20.92 32.73
C HIS A 239 6.57 22.45 32.80
N ASN A 240 6.32 23.11 31.67
CA ASN A 240 6.19 24.56 31.58
C ASN A 240 4.82 25.09 32.03
N ALA A 241 3.85 24.22 32.32
CA ALA A 241 2.53 24.64 32.76
C ALA A 241 2.61 25.25 34.16
N THR A 242 1.94 26.39 34.36
CA THR A 242 1.91 27.11 35.64
C THR A 242 0.57 26.98 36.36
N THR A 243 -0.37 26.20 35.81
CA THR A 243 -1.65 25.84 36.44
C THR A 243 -2.00 24.39 36.09
N PRO A 244 -2.81 23.69 36.92
CA PRO A 244 -3.33 22.36 36.60
C PRO A 244 -4.05 22.27 35.26
N GLU A 245 -4.84 23.28 34.90
CA GLU A 245 -5.61 23.31 33.64
C GLU A 245 -4.69 23.43 32.42
N ALA A 246 -3.59 24.19 32.54
CA ALA A 246 -2.58 24.28 31.50
C ALA A 246 -1.84 22.95 31.31
N ALA A 247 -1.56 22.23 32.41
CA ALA A 247 -0.95 20.90 32.36
C ALA A 247 -1.88 19.89 31.66
N GLN A 248 -3.17 19.88 32.00
CA GLN A 248 -4.18 19.04 31.33
C GLN A 248 -4.30 19.40 29.84
N SER A 249 -4.32 20.68 29.50
CA SER A 249 -4.39 21.11 28.09
C SER A 249 -3.16 20.66 27.29
N ALA A 250 -1.98 20.67 27.91
CA ALA A 250 -0.74 20.20 27.30
C ALA A 250 -0.75 18.67 27.08
N GLU A 251 -1.28 17.90 28.03
CA GLU A 251 -1.49 16.46 27.89
C GLU A 251 -2.45 16.14 26.75
N SER A 252 -3.63 16.77 26.69
CA SER A 252 -4.62 16.49 25.66
C SER A 252 -4.11 16.84 24.25
N ALA A 253 -3.30 17.88 24.13
CA ALA A 253 -2.59 18.20 22.89
C ALA A 253 -1.53 17.14 22.53
N GLY A 254 -0.81 16.62 23.53
CA GLY A 254 0.14 15.52 23.40
C GLY A 254 -0.51 14.22 22.92
N GLU A 255 -1.61 13.81 23.55
CA GLU A 255 -2.39 12.64 23.15
C GLU A 255 -2.91 12.79 21.72
N THR A 256 -3.39 13.99 21.34
CA THR A 256 -3.83 14.27 19.96
C THR A 256 -2.69 14.07 18.96
N ALA A 257 -1.48 14.55 19.29
CA ALA A 257 -0.31 14.38 18.44
C ALA A 257 0.11 12.90 18.32
N ILE A 258 0.16 12.17 19.44
CA ILE A 258 0.46 10.72 19.47
C ILE A 258 -0.58 9.94 18.65
N ASN A 259 -1.87 10.22 18.84
CA ASN A 259 -2.95 9.60 18.08
C ASN A 259 -2.85 9.91 16.58
N GLY A 260 -2.43 11.12 16.20
CA GLY A 260 -2.14 11.45 14.80
C GLY A 260 -1.08 10.54 14.17
N VAL A 261 -0.03 10.19 14.92
CA VAL A 261 0.98 9.21 14.47
C VAL A 261 0.40 7.80 14.39
N SER A 262 -0.42 7.39 15.37
CA SER A 262 -1.11 6.09 15.36
C SER A 262 -2.05 5.92 14.16
N GLU A 263 -2.79 6.96 13.78
CA GLU A 263 -3.64 6.93 12.58
C GLU A 263 -2.82 6.87 11.29
N ALA A 264 -1.68 7.57 11.23
CA ALA A 264 -0.75 7.46 10.11
C ALA A 264 -0.16 6.03 10.00
N ALA A 265 0.13 5.39 11.14
CA ALA A 265 0.60 4.00 11.18
C ALA A 265 -0.46 3.03 10.62
N LYS A 266 -1.73 3.19 11.01
CA LYS A 266 -2.84 2.37 10.48
C LYS A 266 -3.04 2.56 8.98
N LEU A 267 -2.93 3.80 8.49
CA LEU A 267 -2.99 4.08 7.06
C LEU A 267 -1.86 3.40 6.29
N GLN A 268 -0.63 3.48 6.80
CA GLN A 268 0.52 2.85 6.17
C GLN A 268 0.39 1.32 6.14
N ALA A 269 -0.09 0.71 7.23
CA ALA A 269 -0.40 -0.71 7.29
C ALA A 269 -1.43 -1.13 6.22
N ALA A 270 -2.52 -0.37 6.07
CA ALA A 270 -3.53 -0.63 5.04
C ALA A 270 -2.97 -0.56 3.61
N LYS A 271 -2.06 0.40 3.34
CA LYS A 271 -1.35 0.49 2.06
C LYS A 271 -0.52 -0.76 1.80
N ASN A 272 0.27 -1.19 2.77
CA ASN A 272 1.12 -2.38 2.64
C ASN A 272 0.29 -3.65 2.39
N ASP A 273 -0.84 -3.81 3.09
CA ASP A 273 -1.76 -4.93 2.88
C ASP A 273 -2.41 -4.92 1.49
N ALA A 274 -2.82 -3.76 1.00
CA ALA A 274 -3.35 -3.61 -0.36
C ALA A 274 -2.31 -4.00 -1.41
N VAL A 275 -1.07 -3.51 -1.26
CA VAL A 275 0.04 -3.86 -2.16
C VAL A 275 0.33 -5.36 -2.14
N LYS A 276 0.31 -5.99 -0.95
CA LYS A 276 0.51 -7.44 -0.82
C LYS A 276 -0.57 -8.25 -1.55
N GLN A 277 -1.83 -7.85 -1.44
CA GLN A 277 -2.93 -8.50 -2.14
C GLN A 277 -2.80 -8.35 -3.67
N LEU A 278 -2.44 -7.15 -4.13
CA LEU A 278 -2.20 -6.89 -5.55
C LEU A 278 -1.04 -7.72 -6.11
N ASN A 279 0.07 -7.81 -5.38
CA ASN A 279 1.21 -8.66 -5.74
C ASN A 279 0.76 -10.11 -5.97
N GLN A 280 0.04 -10.69 -5.01
CA GLN A 280 -0.47 -12.05 -5.11
C GLN A 280 -1.42 -12.23 -6.30
N ALA A 281 -2.33 -11.29 -6.53
CA ALA A 281 -3.25 -11.34 -7.66
C ALA A 281 -2.52 -11.27 -9.00
N CYS A 282 -1.55 -10.35 -9.13
CA CYS A 282 -0.72 -10.19 -10.32
C CYS A 282 0.12 -11.44 -10.60
N ASP A 283 0.79 -11.98 -9.58
CA ASP A 283 1.62 -13.19 -9.73
C ASP A 283 0.79 -14.37 -10.23
N ASN A 284 -0.38 -14.60 -9.64
CA ASN A 284 -1.31 -15.65 -10.06
C ASN A 284 -1.77 -15.50 -11.52
N VAL A 285 -2.12 -14.27 -11.94
CA VAL A 285 -2.58 -14.02 -13.32
C VAL A 285 -1.41 -14.15 -14.31
N VAL A 286 -0.22 -13.66 -13.96
CA VAL A 286 0.99 -13.81 -14.79
C VAL A 286 1.36 -15.28 -14.95
N GLU A 287 1.26 -16.10 -13.89
CA GLU A 287 1.48 -17.53 -13.96
C GLU A 287 0.44 -18.22 -14.88
N GLN A 288 -0.83 -17.84 -14.77
CA GLN A 288 -1.88 -18.34 -15.67
C GLN A 288 -1.60 -17.99 -17.14
N ILE A 289 -1.16 -16.75 -17.42
CA ILE A 289 -0.82 -16.30 -18.77
C ILE A 289 0.32 -17.15 -19.34
N LYS A 290 1.39 -17.39 -18.58
CA LYS A 290 2.54 -18.20 -19.03
C LYS A 290 2.16 -19.64 -19.40
N HIS A 291 1.14 -20.19 -18.75
CA HIS A 291 0.66 -21.56 -18.99
C HIS A 291 -0.60 -21.62 -19.88
N SER A 292 -0.99 -20.50 -20.51
CA SER A 292 -2.23 -20.42 -21.29
C SER A 292 -2.20 -21.19 -22.61
N GLY A 293 -1.02 -21.53 -23.15
CA GLY A 293 -0.89 -22.11 -24.49
C GLY A 293 -1.14 -21.12 -25.64
N LEU A 294 -1.35 -19.84 -25.34
CA LEU A 294 -1.34 -18.74 -26.31
C LEU A 294 0.09 -18.51 -26.85
N SER A 295 0.20 -17.80 -27.98
CA SER A 295 1.52 -17.46 -28.54
C SER A 295 2.34 -16.61 -27.58
N ALA A 296 3.67 -16.69 -27.67
CA ALA A 296 4.58 -15.94 -26.81
C ALA A 296 4.35 -14.42 -26.91
N GLU A 297 4.05 -13.92 -28.10
CA GLU A 297 3.74 -12.51 -28.35
C GLU A 297 2.46 -12.10 -27.62
N ARG A 298 1.39 -12.91 -27.69
CA ARG A 298 0.14 -12.59 -27.01
C ARG A 298 0.27 -12.66 -25.50
N GLN A 299 0.99 -13.66 -24.98
CA GLN A 299 1.33 -13.75 -23.56
C GLN A 299 2.06 -12.50 -23.08
N GLN A 300 3.04 -12.01 -23.84
CA GLN A 300 3.79 -10.81 -23.47
C GLN A 300 2.90 -9.55 -23.43
N VAL A 301 1.96 -9.40 -24.37
CA VAL A 301 0.99 -8.30 -24.34
C VAL A 301 0.15 -8.34 -23.06
N LEU A 302 -0.39 -9.51 -22.70
CA LEU A 302 -1.21 -9.68 -21.49
C LEU A 302 -0.40 -9.45 -20.20
N ILE A 303 0.85 -9.91 -20.14
CA ILE A 303 1.75 -9.64 -18.99
C ILE A 303 2.01 -8.13 -18.85
N ASN A 304 2.19 -7.41 -19.96
CA ASN A 304 2.38 -5.96 -19.94
C ASN A 304 1.11 -5.21 -19.50
N GLU A 305 -0.09 -5.71 -19.86
CA GLU A 305 -1.37 -5.18 -19.38
C GLU A 305 -1.51 -5.36 -17.86
N VAL A 306 -1.16 -6.54 -17.32
CA VAL A 306 -1.14 -6.78 -15.86
C VAL A 306 -0.17 -5.82 -15.18
N LYS A 307 1.05 -5.68 -15.70
CA LYS A 307 2.07 -4.77 -15.14
C LYS A 307 1.60 -3.32 -15.15
N THR A 308 1.01 -2.85 -16.24
CA THR A 308 0.50 -1.48 -16.35
C THR A 308 -0.63 -1.22 -15.36
N THR A 309 -1.53 -2.19 -15.20
CA THR A 309 -2.62 -2.12 -14.22
C THR A 309 -2.09 -2.07 -12.80
N TYR A 310 -1.10 -2.91 -12.49
CA TYR A 310 -0.40 -2.92 -11.20
C TYR A 310 0.30 -1.59 -10.90
N ASP A 311 1.12 -1.10 -11.83
CA ASP A 311 1.85 0.16 -11.65
C ASP A 311 0.88 1.33 -11.40
N THR A 312 -0.27 1.34 -12.09
CA THR A 312 -1.34 2.32 -11.87
C THR A 312 -1.96 2.19 -10.48
N ALA A 313 -2.20 0.98 -10.01
CA ALA A 313 -2.77 0.69 -8.69
C ALA A 313 -1.83 1.14 -7.56
N ILE A 314 -0.55 0.83 -7.66
CA ILE A 314 0.47 1.23 -6.65
C ILE A 314 0.54 2.75 -6.54
N ASN A 315 0.52 3.47 -7.66
CA ASN A 315 0.56 4.93 -7.65
C ASN A 315 -0.66 5.53 -6.93
N LYS A 316 -1.86 4.98 -7.16
CA LYS A 316 -3.10 5.40 -6.50
C LYS A 316 -3.06 5.13 -5.00
N ILE A 317 -2.77 3.89 -4.59
CA ILE A 317 -2.66 3.48 -3.18
C ILE A 317 -1.63 4.33 -2.43
N ASN A 318 -0.49 4.62 -3.05
CA ASN A 318 0.53 5.45 -2.42
C ASN A 318 0.05 6.90 -2.22
N ALA A 319 -0.75 7.43 -3.14
CA ALA A 319 -1.30 8.78 -3.07
C ALA A 319 -2.45 8.92 -2.05
N ASP A 320 -3.10 7.82 -1.66
CA ASP A 320 -4.23 7.86 -0.75
C ASP A 320 -3.87 8.39 0.64
N THR A 321 -4.77 9.20 1.19
CA THR A 321 -4.61 9.79 2.53
C THR A 321 -5.59 9.20 3.56
N THR A 322 -6.43 8.24 3.16
CA THR A 322 -7.42 7.61 4.04
C THR A 322 -7.53 6.12 3.76
N ILE A 323 -7.80 5.32 4.80
CA ILE A 323 -7.98 3.87 4.68
C ILE A 323 -9.14 3.50 3.74
N PRO A 324 -10.31 4.17 3.76
CA PRO A 324 -11.37 3.89 2.81
C PRO A 324 -10.96 4.07 1.34
N ALA A 325 -10.14 5.10 1.04
CA ALA A 325 -9.63 5.32 -0.31
C ALA A 325 -8.69 4.18 -0.75
N VAL A 326 -7.73 3.79 0.12
CA VAL A 326 -6.84 2.64 -0.11
C VAL A 326 -7.63 1.38 -0.41
N ASN A 327 -8.66 1.09 0.40
CA ASN A 327 -9.50 -0.10 0.21
C ASN A 327 -10.27 -0.06 -1.10
N GLN A 328 -10.78 1.11 -1.50
CA GLN A 328 -11.51 1.28 -2.75
C GLN A 328 -10.59 1.09 -3.97
N ASP A 329 -9.44 1.76 -4.00
CA ASP A 329 -8.50 1.65 -5.12
C ASP A 329 -7.88 0.24 -5.21
N ALA A 330 -7.67 -0.44 -4.08
CA ALA A 330 -7.28 -1.85 -4.06
C ALA A 330 -8.36 -2.75 -4.68
N ALA A 331 -9.63 -2.56 -4.29
CA ALA A 331 -10.74 -3.35 -4.81
C ALA A 331 -10.95 -3.14 -6.32
N ASP A 332 -10.91 -1.89 -6.78
CA ASP A 332 -11.05 -1.56 -8.21
C ASP A 332 -9.90 -2.16 -9.02
N SER A 333 -8.68 -2.12 -8.48
CA SER A 333 -7.49 -2.68 -9.15
C SER A 333 -7.53 -4.21 -9.21
N LEU A 334 -7.98 -4.88 -8.14
CA LEU A 334 -8.21 -6.32 -8.13
C LEU A 334 -9.28 -6.73 -9.16
N ALA A 335 -10.36 -5.94 -9.27
CA ALA A 335 -11.38 -6.17 -10.28
C ALA A 335 -10.79 -6.04 -11.71
N ALA A 336 -9.96 -5.02 -11.96
CA ALA A 336 -9.29 -4.85 -13.25
C ALA A 336 -8.34 -6.01 -13.58
N ILE A 337 -7.52 -6.46 -12.63
CA ILE A 337 -6.63 -7.63 -12.79
C ILE A 337 -7.47 -8.90 -13.07
N ASN A 338 -8.61 -9.07 -12.40
CA ASN A 338 -9.51 -10.19 -12.64
C ASN A 338 -10.17 -10.12 -14.04
N GLN A 339 -10.38 -8.94 -14.61
CA GLN A 339 -10.85 -8.85 -16.00
C GLN A 339 -9.80 -9.36 -16.99
N ILE A 340 -8.51 -9.08 -16.76
CA ILE A 340 -7.42 -9.65 -17.59
C ILE A 340 -7.42 -11.18 -17.48
N LYS A 341 -7.60 -11.72 -16.27
CA LYS A 341 -7.75 -13.16 -16.04
C LYS A 341 -8.89 -13.79 -16.87
N LEU A 342 -10.03 -13.11 -16.95
CA LEU A 342 -11.18 -13.56 -17.76
C LEU A 342 -10.87 -13.51 -19.26
N THR A 343 -10.16 -12.48 -19.73
CA THR A 343 -9.69 -12.39 -21.12
C THR A 343 -8.82 -13.59 -21.48
N VAL A 344 -7.85 -13.96 -20.63
CA VAL A 344 -7.01 -15.16 -20.83
C VAL A 344 -7.87 -16.40 -20.98
N THR A 345 -8.81 -16.60 -20.04
CA THR A 345 -9.69 -17.78 -20.02
C THR A 345 -10.52 -17.88 -21.31
N HIS A 346 -11.05 -16.75 -21.79
CA HIS A 346 -11.84 -16.72 -23.02
C HIS A 346 -10.99 -16.97 -24.27
N GLU A 347 -9.79 -16.38 -24.37
CA GLU A 347 -8.90 -16.59 -25.52
C GLU A 347 -8.45 -18.05 -25.63
N VAL A 348 -8.11 -18.69 -24.51
CA VAL A 348 -7.77 -20.12 -24.48
C VAL A 348 -8.95 -20.97 -24.94
N ALA A 349 -10.15 -20.75 -24.39
CA ALA A 349 -11.34 -21.50 -24.79
C ALA A 349 -11.65 -21.34 -26.30
N LYS A 350 -11.47 -20.14 -26.85
CA LYS A 350 -11.66 -19.89 -28.29
C LYS A 350 -10.65 -20.66 -29.14
N LEU A 351 -9.39 -20.72 -28.69
CA LEU A 351 -8.35 -21.48 -29.37
C LEU A 351 -8.65 -22.98 -29.36
N ASP A 352 -9.08 -23.53 -28.22
CA ASP A 352 -9.46 -24.94 -28.09
C ASP A 352 -10.63 -25.32 -28.98
N ILE A 353 -11.68 -24.47 -29.04
CA ILE A 353 -12.81 -24.67 -29.97
C ILE A 353 -12.34 -24.71 -31.43
N ALA A 354 -11.37 -23.85 -31.80
CA ALA A 354 -10.81 -23.86 -33.15
C ALA A 354 -10.02 -25.15 -33.44
N LYS A 355 -9.25 -25.65 -32.47
CA LYS A 355 -8.53 -26.93 -32.58
C LYS A 355 -9.50 -28.09 -32.80
N ASP A 356 -10.56 -28.16 -32.00
CA ASP A 356 -11.59 -29.21 -32.10
C ASP A 356 -12.28 -29.17 -33.47
N ALA A 357 -12.65 -27.98 -33.96
CA ALA A 357 -13.26 -27.80 -35.26
C ALA A 357 -12.35 -28.28 -36.41
N ALA A 358 -11.06 -27.92 -36.38
CA ALA A 358 -10.08 -28.33 -37.37
C ALA A 358 -9.85 -29.85 -37.36
N ILE A 359 -9.76 -30.46 -36.18
CA ILE A 359 -9.64 -31.91 -36.03
C ILE A 359 -10.85 -32.64 -36.60
N ASN A 360 -12.06 -32.12 -36.38
CA ASN A 360 -13.28 -32.73 -36.92
C ASN A 360 -13.32 -32.71 -38.44
N LYS A 361 -13.02 -31.58 -39.07
CA LYS A 361 -12.94 -31.50 -40.54
C LYS A 361 -11.88 -32.42 -41.13
N LEU A 362 -10.68 -32.47 -40.52
CA LEU A 362 -9.63 -33.40 -40.93
C LEU A 362 -10.10 -34.86 -40.86
N ASN A 363 -10.80 -35.24 -39.78
CA ASN A 363 -11.36 -36.59 -39.64
C ASN A 363 -12.41 -36.88 -40.73
N GLU A 364 -13.29 -35.91 -41.04
CA GLU A 364 -14.27 -36.05 -42.13
C GLU A 364 -13.58 -36.24 -43.49
N ALA A 365 -12.58 -35.42 -43.81
CA ALA A 365 -11.78 -35.54 -45.02
C ALA A 365 -11.10 -36.91 -45.12
N ALA A 366 -10.49 -37.38 -44.03
CA ALA A 366 -9.87 -38.69 -43.96
C ALA A 366 -10.87 -39.84 -44.15
N GLN A 367 -12.04 -39.77 -43.53
CA GLN A 367 -13.07 -40.82 -43.68
C GLN A 367 -13.64 -40.87 -45.08
N ASN A 368 -13.84 -39.72 -45.72
CA ASN A 368 -14.23 -39.64 -47.13
C ASN A 368 -13.17 -40.29 -48.02
N ALA A 369 -11.89 -39.97 -47.80
CA ALA A 369 -10.77 -40.56 -48.54
C ALA A 369 -10.68 -42.10 -48.36
N ILE A 370 -10.79 -42.58 -47.12
CA ILE A 370 -10.78 -44.01 -46.79
C ILE A 370 -11.95 -44.74 -47.46
N THR A 371 -13.13 -44.14 -47.48
CA THR A 371 -14.32 -44.71 -48.14
C THR A 371 -14.10 -44.84 -49.65
N VAL A 372 -13.54 -43.81 -50.29
CA VAL A 372 -13.18 -43.85 -51.72
C VAL A 372 -12.19 -44.98 -52.02
N ILE A 373 -11.19 -45.21 -51.17
CA ILE A 373 -10.19 -46.27 -51.35
C ILE A 373 -10.81 -47.66 -51.13
N LYS A 374 -11.58 -47.86 -50.06
CA LYS A 374 -12.21 -49.16 -49.73
C LYS A 374 -13.13 -49.66 -50.84
N ASN A 375 -13.95 -48.76 -51.38
CA ASN A 375 -14.95 -49.07 -52.38
C ASN A 375 -14.39 -49.17 -53.81
N ASN A 376 -13.11 -48.86 -54.02
CA ASN A 376 -12.49 -48.97 -55.34
C ASN A 376 -12.29 -50.46 -55.70
N SER A 377 -13.02 -50.95 -56.69
CA SER A 377 -12.97 -52.34 -57.17
C SER A 377 -11.68 -52.70 -57.90
N SER A 378 -10.98 -51.69 -58.42
CA SER A 378 -9.78 -51.85 -59.25
C SER A 378 -8.51 -51.95 -58.40
N LEU A 379 -8.54 -51.50 -57.13
CA LEU A 379 -7.43 -51.66 -56.20
C LEU A 379 -7.39 -53.06 -55.57
N LYS A 380 -6.17 -53.60 -55.40
CA LYS A 380 -5.95 -54.84 -54.65
C LYS A 380 -6.01 -54.57 -53.15
N GLU A 381 -6.40 -55.57 -52.36
CA GLU A 381 -6.56 -55.41 -50.90
C GLU A 381 -5.28 -54.94 -50.19
N ASN A 382 -4.10 -55.45 -50.58
CA ASN A 382 -2.83 -54.98 -50.01
C ASN A 382 -2.54 -53.50 -50.31
N GLN A 383 -2.92 -53.01 -51.50
CA GLN A 383 -2.78 -51.60 -51.87
C GLN A 383 -3.75 -50.72 -51.07
N LYS A 384 -5.00 -51.17 -50.90
CA LYS A 384 -5.98 -50.47 -50.05
C LYS A 384 -5.46 -50.33 -48.62
N THR A 385 -4.92 -51.41 -48.05
CA THR A 385 -4.33 -51.38 -46.70
C THR A 385 -3.20 -50.36 -46.60
N GLN A 386 -2.28 -50.31 -47.57
CA GLN A 386 -1.17 -49.36 -47.58
C GLN A 386 -1.63 -47.90 -47.69
N LEU A 387 -2.54 -47.60 -48.62
CA LEU A 387 -3.06 -46.24 -48.81
C LEU A 387 -3.85 -45.74 -47.59
N ILE A 388 -4.64 -46.63 -46.95
CA ILE A 388 -5.35 -46.30 -45.70
C ILE A 388 -4.36 -46.05 -44.56
N ALA A 389 -3.28 -46.83 -44.47
CA ALA A 389 -2.24 -46.60 -43.47
C ALA A 389 -1.58 -45.21 -43.64
N GLN A 390 -1.26 -44.82 -44.88
CA GLN A 390 -0.71 -43.50 -45.19
C GLN A 390 -1.66 -42.35 -44.78
N ILE A 391 -2.97 -42.50 -45.03
CA ILE A 391 -3.96 -41.51 -44.57
C ILE A 391 -3.95 -41.40 -43.04
N ASN A 392 -3.93 -42.53 -42.33
CA ASN A 392 -3.92 -42.53 -40.87
C ASN A 392 -2.65 -41.90 -40.28
N GLU A 393 -1.49 -42.08 -40.94
CA GLU A 393 -0.24 -41.42 -40.57
C GLU A 393 -0.33 -39.90 -40.77
N ILE A 394 -0.87 -39.45 -41.90
CA ILE A 394 -1.12 -38.02 -42.17
C ILE A 394 -2.04 -37.45 -41.10
N VAL A 395 -3.17 -38.09 -40.80
CA VAL A 395 -4.12 -37.65 -39.78
C VAL A 395 -3.44 -37.52 -38.41
N SER A 396 -2.61 -38.49 -38.03
CA SER A 396 -1.92 -38.48 -36.73
C SER A 396 -0.95 -37.30 -36.63
N ARG A 397 -0.14 -37.09 -37.69
CA ARG A 397 0.80 -35.95 -37.76
C ARG A 397 0.07 -34.62 -37.77
N THR A 398 -1.01 -34.49 -38.52
CA THR A 398 -1.78 -33.23 -38.59
C THR A 398 -2.48 -32.92 -37.27
N LYS A 399 -3.06 -33.92 -36.59
CA LYS A 399 -3.62 -33.74 -35.24
C LYS A 399 -2.59 -33.23 -34.24
N HIS A 400 -1.38 -33.77 -34.29
CA HIS A 400 -0.27 -33.27 -33.47
C HIS A 400 0.00 -31.79 -33.76
N ASN A 401 0.13 -31.42 -35.04
CA ASN A 401 0.39 -30.02 -35.43
C ASN A 401 -0.75 -29.07 -35.01
N ILE A 402 -2.02 -29.47 -35.15
CA ILE A 402 -3.17 -28.67 -34.69
C ILE A 402 -3.14 -28.50 -33.17
N ASN A 403 -2.87 -29.57 -32.41
CA ASN A 403 -2.83 -29.51 -30.95
C ASN A 403 -1.69 -28.63 -30.44
N SER A 404 -0.54 -28.63 -31.14
CA SER A 404 0.61 -27.78 -30.83
C SER A 404 0.46 -26.32 -31.27
N ALA A 405 -0.53 -26.01 -32.11
CA ALA A 405 -0.74 -24.65 -32.58
C ALA A 405 -1.14 -23.71 -31.43
N THR A 406 -0.63 -22.49 -31.49
CA THR A 406 -0.86 -21.42 -30.49
C THR A 406 -1.72 -20.29 -31.04
N THR A 407 -2.02 -20.33 -32.35
CA THR A 407 -2.84 -19.34 -33.05
C THR A 407 -3.85 -20.01 -33.99
N SER A 408 -4.93 -19.30 -34.31
CA SER A 408 -5.90 -19.79 -35.31
C SER A 408 -5.30 -19.92 -36.71
N GLU A 409 -4.29 -19.12 -37.05
CA GLU A 409 -3.59 -19.22 -38.33
C GLU A 409 -2.79 -20.52 -38.44
N GLU A 410 -2.05 -20.88 -37.40
CA GLU A 410 -1.33 -22.17 -37.33
C GLU A 410 -2.29 -23.36 -37.39
N ILE A 411 -3.45 -23.27 -36.72
CA ILE A 411 -4.50 -24.30 -36.79
C ILE A 411 -4.99 -24.45 -38.23
N ASN A 412 -5.37 -23.35 -38.89
CA ASN A 412 -5.88 -23.36 -40.25
C ASN A 412 -4.83 -23.88 -41.25
N ASN A 413 -3.57 -23.49 -41.08
CA ASN A 413 -2.47 -23.97 -41.93
C ASN A 413 -2.23 -25.47 -41.75
N ALA A 414 -2.28 -25.98 -40.52
CA ALA A 414 -2.17 -27.40 -40.25
C ALA A 414 -3.34 -28.19 -40.84
N GLU A 415 -4.57 -27.72 -40.67
CA GLU A 415 -5.80 -28.28 -41.29
C GLU A 415 -5.63 -28.38 -42.81
N MET A 416 -5.36 -27.25 -43.47
CA MET A 416 -5.23 -27.15 -44.93
C MET A 416 -4.13 -28.08 -45.48
N ASN A 417 -2.96 -28.12 -44.84
CA ASN A 417 -1.87 -29.00 -45.26
C ASN A 417 -2.25 -30.47 -45.11
N GLY A 418 -2.95 -30.83 -44.02
CA GLY A 418 -3.45 -32.19 -43.82
C GLY A 418 -4.45 -32.63 -44.88
N GLU A 419 -5.40 -31.77 -45.24
CA GLU A 419 -6.38 -32.05 -46.29
C GLU A 419 -5.72 -32.20 -47.66
N GLN A 420 -4.73 -31.35 -47.98
CA GLN A 420 -3.94 -31.45 -49.21
C GLN A 420 -3.17 -32.78 -49.28
N ASP A 421 -2.51 -33.16 -48.19
CA ASP A 421 -1.79 -34.44 -48.10
C ASP A 421 -2.74 -35.64 -48.29
N ILE A 422 -3.94 -35.62 -47.67
CA ILE A 422 -4.96 -36.65 -47.88
C ILE A 422 -5.43 -36.70 -49.34
N SER A 423 -5.65 -35.54 -49.96
CA SER A 423 -6.06 -35.42 -51.36
C SER A 423 -5.00 -35.97 -52.33
N ALA A 424 -3.71 -35.79 -52.00
CA ALA A 424 -2.60 -36.38 -52.76
C ALA A 424 -2.61 -37.92 -52.72
N ILE A 425 -2.97 -38.52 -51.57
CA ILE A 425 -3.15 -39.97 -51.46
C ILE A 425 -4.32 -40.45 -52.34
N ILE A 426 -5.45 -39.73 -52.35
CA ILE A 426 -6.58 -40.07 -53.23
C ILE A 426 -6.15 -40.04 -54.70
N SER A 427 -5.37 -39.03 -55.10
CA SER A 427 -4.86 -38.91 -56.48
C SER A 427 -3.95 -40.08 -56.85
N SER A 428 -3.08 -40.49 -55.93
CA SER A 428 -2.22 -41.67 -56.07
C SER A 428 -3.04 -42.97 -56.17
N ALA A 429 -4.09 -43.11 -55.36
CA ALA A 429 -5.00 -44.24 -55.39
C ALA A 429 -5.74 -44.35 -56.74
N LYS A 430 -6.21 -43.23 -57.29
CA LYS A 430 -6.84 -43.18 -58.62
C LYS A 430 -5.89 -43.62 -59.74
N LEU A 431 -4.64 -43.16 -59.70
CA LEU A 431 -3.62 -43.61 -60.65
C LEU A 431 -3.37 -45.11 -60.55
N GLN A 432 -3.24 -45.63 -59.33
CA GLN A 432 -3.00 -47.06 -59.10
C GLN A 432 -4.18 -47.93 -59.56
N ALA A 433 -5.41 -47.47 -59.31
CA ALA A 433 -6.64 -48.13 -59.80
C ALA A 433 -6.66 -48.17 -61.33
N ALA A 434 -6.36 -47.05 -62.00
CA ALA A 434 -6.31 -46.98 -63.45
C ALA A 434 -5.27 -47.93 -64.04
N LYS A 435 -4.07 -48.03 -63.41
CA LYS A 435 -3.04 -49.01 -63.80
C LYS A 435 -3.55 -50.45 -63.68
N ASN A 436 -4.21 -50.79 -62.58
CA ASN A 436 -4.75 -52.14 -62.38
C ASN A 436 -5.86 -52.48 -63.39
N ASP A 437 -6.76 -51.54 -63.71
CA ASP A 437 -7.79 -51.72 -64.73
C ASP A 437 -7.20 -51.91 -66.12
N ALA A 438 -6.19 -51.11 -66.47
CA ALA A 438 -5.46 -51.23 -67.72
C ALA A 438 -4.82 -52.61 -67.88
N ILE A 439 -4.14 -53.09 -66.83
CA ILE A 439 -3.54 -54.42 -66.77
C ILE A 439 -4.61 -55.51 -66.93
N SER A 440 -5.75 -55.39 -66.23
CA SER A 440 -6.85 -56.36 -66.30
C SER A 440 -7.48 -56.43 -67.70
N LYS A 441 -7.67 -55.28 -68.36
CA LYS A 441 -8.15 -55.22 -69.75
C LYS A 441 -7.17 -55.86 -70.73
N LEU A 442 -5.87 -55.59 -70.58
CA LEU A 442 -4.84 -56.23 -71.40
C LEU A 442 -4.76 -57.73 -71.15
N GLU A 443 -4.93 -58.18 -69.90
CA GLU A 443 -4.94 -59.61 -69.56
C GLU A 443 -6.15 -60.31 -70.19
N THR A 444 -7.33 -59.68 -70.13
CA THR A 444 -8.54 -60.19 -70.80
C THR A 444 -8.35 -60.28 -72.30
N ALA A 445 -7.83 -59.23 -72.94
CA ALA A 445 -7.57 -59.21 -74.38
C ALA A 445 -6.52 -60.25 -74.79
N LYS A 446 -5.47 -60.41 -73.99
CA LYS A 446 -4.46 -61.47 -74.15
C LYS A 446 -5.11 -62.86 -74.06
N GLN A 447 -5.92 -63.12 -73.05
CA GLN A 447 -6.60 -64.41 -72.86
C GLN A 447 -7.54 -64.72 -74.03
N GLN A 448 -8.33 -63.73 -74.47
CA GLN A 448 -9.19 -63.86 -75.65
C GLN A 448 -8.39 -64.16 -76.92
N ALA A 449 -7.28 -63.45 -77.15
CA ALA A 449 -6.41 -63.69 -78.29
C ALA A 449 -5.75 -65.08 -78.26
N ILE A 450 -5.32 -65.55 -77.08
CA ILE A 450 -4.76 -66.90 -76.90
C ILE A 450 -5.81 -67.97 -77.16
N LEU A 451 -7.03 -67.83 -76.61
CA LEU A 451 -8.14 -68.76 -76.86
C LEU A 451 -8.46 -68.86 -78.35
N HIS A 452 -8.53 -67.71 -79.04
CA HIS A 452 -8.77 -67.68 -80.48
C HIS A 452 -7.68 -68.40 -81.30
N ILE A 453 -6.41 -68.27 -80.90
CA ILE A 453 -5.30 -69.03 -81.51
C ILE A 453 -5.39 -70.52 -81.18
N GLN A 454 -5.78 -70.89 -79.96
CA GLN A 454 -5.90 -72.28 -79.53
C GLN A 454 -6.97 -73.02 -80.33
N ASP A 455 -8.11 -72.37 -80.59
CA ASP A 455 -9.23 -72.90 -81.37
C ASP A 455 -8.95 -72.98 -82.89
N SER A 456 -7.80 -72.45 -83.35
CA SER A 456 -7.42 -72.47 -84.76
C SER A 456 -6.92 -73.84 -85.25
N LYS A 457 -6.90 -74.04 -86.58
CA LYS A 457 -6.37 -75.25 -87.25
C LYS A 457 -4.84 -75.28 -87.43
N LEU A 458 -4.11 -74.34 -86.81
CA LEU A 458 -2.65 -74.26 -86.92
C LEU A 458 -1.92 -75.43 -86.27
N SER A 459 -0.67 -75.67 -86.69
CA SER A 459 0.22 -76.60 -85.98
C SER A 459 0.63 -76.06 -84.61
N ASP A 460 0.95 -76.95 -83.67
CA ASP A 460 1.38 -76.57 -82.32
C ASP A 460 2.59 -75.63 -82.33
N SER A 461 3.50 -75.79 -83.29
CA SER A 461 4.68 -74.92 -83.44
C SER A 461 4.29 -73.48 -83.81
N GLN A 462 3.31 -73.31 -84.70
CA GLN A 462 2.81 -72.00 -85.11
C GLN A 462 1.99 -71.34 -84.00
N LYS A 463 1.12 -72.11 -83.32
CA LYS A 463 0.36 -71.64 -82.14
C LYS A 463 1.30 -71.13 -81.05
N ASN A 464 2.35 -71.89 -80.73
CA ASN A 464 3.33 -71.51 -79.72
C ASN A 464 4.11 -70.23 -80.08
N LYS A 465 4.46 -70.03 -81.36
CA LYS A 465 5.13 -68.80 -81.83
C LYS A 465 4.25 -67.56 -81.66
N LEU A 466 2.98 -67.65 -82.02
CA LEU A 466 2.02 -66.55 -81.91
C LEU A 466 1.66 -66.22 -80.46
N ILE A 467 1.47 -67.26 -79.62
CA ILE A 467 1.28 -67.08 -78.17
C ILE A 467 2.50 -66.39 -77.55
N ALA A 468 3.72 -66.75 -77.96
CA ALA A 468 4.94 -66.07 -77.49
C ALA A 468 5.02 -64.60 -77.91
N GLN A 469 4.59 -64.26 -79.13
CA GLN A 469 4.52 -62.86 -79.59
C GLN A 469 3.47 -62.05 -78.82
N ILE A 470 2.28 -62.61 -78.57
CA ILE A 470 1.24 -61.98 -77.74
C ILE A 470 1.76 -61.74 -76.33
N ASN A 471 2.41 -62.74 -75.72
CA ASN A 471 3.02 -62.59 -74.39
C ASN A 471 4.05 -61.47 -74.37
N THR A 472 4.92 -61.38 -75.38
CA THR A 472 5.94 -60.33 -75.50
C THR A 472 5.32 -58.93 -75.60
N VAL A 473 4.29 -58.78 -76.45
CA VAL A 473 3.57 -57.51 -76.62
C VAL A 473 2.83 -57.12 -75.34
N TYR A 474 2.18 -58.08 -74.68
CA TYR A 474 1.52 -57.89 -73.40
C TYR A 474 2.51 -57.43 -72.33
N ASP A 475 3.60 -58.16 -72.12
CA ASP A 475 4.61 -57.84 -71.11
C ASP A 475 5.22 -56.44 -71.35
N GLY A 476 5.44 -56.08 -72.62
CA GLY A 476 5.87 -54.75 -73.02
C GLY A 476 4.85 -53.65 -72.72
N ALA A 477 3.56 -53.91 -72.91
CA ALA A 477 2.49 -52.97 -72.58
C ALA A 477 2.31 -52.78 -71.07
N ILE A 478 2.35 -53.87 -70.30
CA ILE A 478 2.30 -53.84 -68.82
C ILE A 478 3.47 -53.03 -68.24
N SER A 479 4.68 -53.25 -68.78
CA SER A 479 5.87 -52.52 -68.36
C SER A 479 5.71 -51.02 -68.55
N LYS A 480 5.15 -50.58 -69.68
CA LYS A 480 4.90 -49.15 -69.96
C LYS A 480 3.81 -48.58 -69.06
N ILE A 481 2.66 -49.25 -68.93
CA ILE A 481 1.57 -48.83 -68.01
C ILE A 481 2.08 -48.65 -66.58
N THR A 482 2.97 -49.52 -66.12
CA THR A 482 3.53 -49.45 -64.77
C THR A 482 4.34 -48.17 -64.54
N LEU A 483 4.98 -47.65 -65.59
CA LEU A 483 5.82 -46.44 -65.54
C LEU A 483 5.03 -45.13 -65.68
N GLU A 484 3.76 -45.19 -66.09
CA GLU A 484 2.97 -43.97 -66.32
C GLU A 484 2.68 -43.21 -65.02
N ASN A 485 2.66 -41.88 -65.09
CA ASN A 485 2.55 -41.02 -63.90
C ASN A 485 1.19 -40.32 -63.75
N ASN A 486 0.28 -40.51 -64.71
CA ASN A 486 -1.07 -39.97 -64.62
C ASN A 486 -2.08 -40.89 -65.32
N VAL A 487 -3.36 -40.70 -65.00
CA VAL A 487 -4.46 -41.55 -65.47
C VAL A 487 -4.65 -41.45 -66.99
N SER A 488 -4.37 -40.29 -67.59
CA SER A 488 -4.51 -40.08 -69.04
C SER A 488 -3.50 -40.91 -69.82
N ASP A 489 -2.24 -40.89 -69.40
CA ASP A 489 -1.17 -41.63 -70.05
C ASP A 489 -1.38 -43.15 -69.89
N VAL A 490 -1.86 -43.59 -68.71
CA VAL A 490 -2.29 -44.99 -68.51
C VAL A 490 -3.38 -45.38 -69.50
N ALA A 491 -4.40 -44.54 -69.68
CA ALA A 491 -5.49 -44.82 -70.61
C ALA A 491 -4.98 -44.90 -72.07
N GLN A 492 -4.08 -44.00 -72.46
CA GLN A 492 -3.48 -43.99 -73.79
C GLN A 492 -2.63 -45.24 -74.05
N GLU A 493 -1.78 -45.64 -73.11
CA GLU A 493 -0.96 -46.83 -73.30
C GLU A 493 -1.78 -48.13 -73.20
N THR A 494 -2.91 -48.12 -72.48
CA THR A 494 -3.89 -49.21 -72.55
C THR A 494 -4.39 -49.42 -73.97
N LEU A 495 -4.80 -48.33 -74.63
CA LEU A 495 -5.27 -48.38 -76.02
C LEU A 495 -4.17 -48.84 -76.97
N ASN A 496 -2.95 -48.30 -76.81
CA ASN A 496 -1.79 -48.71 -77.61
C ASN A 496 -1.49 -50.21 -77.43
N GLY A 497 -1.52 -50.71 -76.19
CA GLY A 497 -1.30 -52.12 -75.86
C GLY A 497 -2.34 -53.03 -76.48
N LEU A 498 -3.63 -52.68 -76.34
CA LEU A 498 -4.74 -53.42 -76.96
C LEU A 498 -4.60 -53.48 -78.48
N ASN A 499 -4.25 -52.36 -79.12
CA ASN A 499 -4.02 -52.30 -80.56
C ASN A 499 -2.85 -53.18 -81.00
N ARG A 500 -1.75 -53.21 -80.23
CA ARG A 500 -0.62 -54.10 -80.52
C ARG A 500 -1.00 -55.57 -80.38
N ILE A 501 -1.78 -55.96 -79.37
CA ILE A 501 -2.29 -57.34 -79.23
C ILE A 501 -3.17 -57.70 -80.43
N LYS A 502 -4.11 -56.81 -80.79
CA LYS A 502 -4.98 -57.00 -81.96
C LYS A 502 -4.18 -57.13 -83.26
N ALA A 503 -3.11 -56.36 -83.44
CA ALA A 503 -2.26 -56.44 -84.62
C ALA A 503 -1.62 -57.83 -84.78
N VAL A 504 -1.16 -58.46 -83.69
CA VAL A 504 -0.63 -59.84 -83.73
C VAL A 504 -1.72 -60.85 -84.14
N VAL A 505 -2.96 -60.67 -83.65
CA VAL A 505 -4.10 -61.52 -84.06
C VAL A 505 -4.45 -61.33 -85.53
N VAL A 506 -4.46 -60.10 -86.03
CA VAL A 506 -4.73 -59.83 -87.46
C VAL A 506 -3.62 -60.39 -88.36
N GLU A 507 -2.36 -60.30 -87.93
CA GLU A 507 -1.22 -60.92 -88.62
C GLU A 507 -1.37 -62.46 -88.68
N PHE A 508 -1.82 -63.07 -87.59
CA PHE A 508 -2.20 -64.49 -87.51
C PHE A 508 -3.33 -64.88 -88.48
N GLU A 509 -4.42 -64.10 -88.56
CA GLU A 509 -5.52 -64.36 -89.49
C GLU A 509 -5.06 -64.28 -90.96
N GLY A 510 -4.12 -63.37 -91.25
CA GLY A 510 -3.43 -63.29 -92.54
C GLY A 510 -2.60 -64.53 -92.86
N GLU A 511 -1.85 -65.08 -91.90
CA GLU A 511 -1.10 -66.33 -92.04
C GLU A 511 -2.01 -67.55 -92.28
N ILE A 512 -3.18 -67.63 -91.61
CA ILE A 512 -4.19 -68.68 -91.85
C ILE A 512 -4.75 -68.60 -93.28
N LYS A 513 -5.09 -67.40 -93.75
CA LYS A 513 -5.63 -67.20 -95.11
C LYS A 513 -4.65 -67.67 -96.18
N GLN A 514 -3.34 -67.46 -96.00
CA GLN A 514 -2.33 -67.99 -96.91
C GLN A 514 -2.16 -69.51 -96.82
N LEU A 515 -2.38 -70.13 -95.66
CA LEU A 515 -2.36 -71.59 -95.50
C LEU A 515 -3.60 -72.26 -96.11
N SER A 516 -4.79 -71.66 -96.02
CA SER A 516 -6.01 -72.13 -96.70
C SER A 516 -5.89 -72.05 -98.22
N ILE A 517 -5.22 -71.03 -98.76
CA ILE A 517 -4.96 -70.92 -100.22
C ILE A 517 -3.94 -71.98 -100.68
N ASN A 518 -3.04 -72.45 -99.80
CA ASN A 518 -2.05 -73.48 -100.14
C ASN A 518 -2.54 -74.93 -99.94
N ASN A 519 -3.72 -75.15 -99.36
CA ASN A 519 -4.29 -76.48 -99.10
C ASN A 519 -5.55 -76.80 -99.94
N ASP A 520 -5.98 -75.90 -100.82
CA ASP A 520 -7.11 -76.12 -101.73
C ASP A 520 -6.63 -76.60 -103.11
N VAL A 521 -6.29 -77.90 -103.17
CA VAL A 521 -6.42 -78.69 -104.40
C VAL A 521 -7.09 -80.02 -104.02
N ALA A 522 -8.39 -80.13 -104.37
CA ALA A 522 -9.37 -81.23 -104.23
C ALA A 522 -10.14 -81.29 -102.88
N SER A 523 -11.48 -81.16 -102.80
CA SER A 523 -12.56 -81.20 -103.81
C SER A 523 -13.85 -80.49 -103.33
N ASP A 524 -14.52 -79.82 -104.26
CA ASP A 524 -15.94 -79.46 -104.45
C ASP A 524 -16.88 -79.11 -103.27
N ASP A 525 -17.41 -77.88 -103.41
CA ASP A 525 -18.74 -77.35 -103.08
C ASP A 525 -19.37 -77.69 -101.72
N PHE A 526 -19.39 -76.69 -100.84
CA PHE A 526 -20.64 -76.28 -100.18
C PHE A 526 -20.61 -74.80 -99.79
N ASP A 527 -21.51 -74.06 -100.42
CA ASP A 527 -21.85 -72.66 -100.20
C ASP A 527 -22.55 -72.49 -98.84
N TYR A 528 -22.04 -71.65 -97.92
CA TYR A 528 -22.88 -70.82 -97.03
C TYR A 528 -22.11 -69.74 -96.24
N ALA A 529 -22.51 -68.49 -96.49
CA ALA A 529 -22.60 -67.30 -95.63
C ALA A 529 -21.44 -66.94 -94.67
N ILE A 530 -20.81 -65.81 -95.02
CA ILE A 530 -20.14 -64.89 -94.10
C ILE A 530 -21.24 -64.16 -93.30
N ASP A 531 -21.16 -64.18 -91.97
CA ASP A 531 -21.84 -63.21 -91.12
C ASP A 531 -20.78 -62.35 -90.43
N ASP A 532 -20.83 -61.06 -90.76
CA ASP A 532 -19.97 -59.97 -90.30
C ASP A 532 -20.32 -59.59 -88.85
N GLU A 533 -19.43 -59.86 -87.90
CA GLU A 533 -19.39 -59.11 -86.64
C GLU A 533 -17.93 -58.93 -86.21
N LEU A 534 -17.23 -57.99 -86.85
CA LEU A 534 -16.13 -57.19 -86.27
C LEU A 534 -15.57 -56.13 -87.24
N GLN A 535 -16.44 -55.36 -87.89
CA GLN A 535 -16.01 -54.08 -88.49
C GLN A 535 -17.13 -53.04 -88.45
N ASN A 536 -17.22 -52.30 -87.34
CA ASN A 536 -17.77 -50.97 -87.40
C ASN A 536 -16.98 -50.02 -86.49
N ALA A 537 -15.89 -49.51 -87.06
CA ALA A 537 -15.35 -48.21 -86.69
C ALA A 537 -14.65 -47.62 -87.92
N ASN A 538 -15.36 -46.84 -88.74
CA ASN A 538 -14.96 -45.45 -88.95
C ASN A 538 -15.95 -44.61 -89.77
N ASN A 539 -16.36 -43.52 -89.12
CA ASN A 539 -16.45 -42.14 -89.63
C ASN A 539 -17.55 -41.74 -90.62
N ASN A 540 -18.55 -41.07 -90.04
CA ASN A 540 -19.02 -39.71 -90.39
C ASN A 540 -19.68 -39.17 -89.09
N GLU A 541 -19.48 -37.96 -88.56
CA GLU A 541 -18.86 -36.71 -88.99
C GLU A 541 -18.50 -35.90 -87.72
N ILE A 542 -17.51 -35.00 -87.87
CA ILE A 542 -17.14 -33.94 -86.94
C ILE A 542 -18.28 -32.91 -86.79
N LYS A 543 -18.35 -32.27 -85.60
CA LYS A 543 -19.26 -31.20 -85.10
C LYS A 543 -20.59 -31.74 -84.55
N GLN A 544 -20.91 -31.56 -83.27
CA GLN A 544 -20.93 -30.29 -82.55
C GLN A 544 -20.76 -30.50 -81.04
N ALA A 545 -19.95 -29.64 -80.43
CA ALA A 545 -20.11 -29.26 -79.04
C ALA A 545 -21.51 -28.66 -78.83
N LYS A 546 -21.98 -28.77 -77.57
CA LYS A 546 -23.06 -28.01 -76.91
C LYS A 546 -24.44 -28.68 -76.82
N THR A 547 -24.87 -28.78 -75.54
CA THR A 547 -26.26 -28.80 -75.04
C THR A 547 -27.07 -30.11 -75.10
N ALA A 548 -27.16 -30.79 -73.96
CA ALA A 548 -28.35 -31.56 -73.59
C ALA A 548 -29.37 -30.61 -72.96
N ILE A 549 -30.42 -30.26 -73.71
CA ILE A 549 -31.69 -29.75 -73.18
C ILE A 549 -32.73 -30.86 -73.35
N LEU A 550 -33.46 -31.10 -72.27
CA LEU A 550 -34.60 -32.00 -72.08
C LEU A 550 -35.71 -31.82 -73.16
N PRO A 551 -36.53 -32.85 -73.42
CA PRO A 551 -37.73 -32.69 -74.23
C PRO A 551 -38.80 -31.91 -73.46
N ASN A 552 -39.25 -30.78 -74.02
CA ASN A 552 -40.48 -30.12 -73.62
C ASN A 552 -41.58 -30.47 -74.63
N THR A 553 -42.61 -31.18 -74.16
CA THR A 553 -43.96 -31.12 -74.72
C THR A 553 -44.69 -29.92 -74.11
N ASN A 554 -44.89 -28.87 -74.91
CA ASN A 554 -45.84 -27.78 -74.65
C ASN A 554 -47.27 -28.38 -74.62
N VAL A 555 -48.24 -27.97 -73.78
CA VAL A 555 -48.80 -26.62 -73.62
C VAL A 555 -49.42 -26.47 -72.22
N GLY A 556 -49.22 -25.33 -71.55
CA GLY A 556 -49.99 -24.96 -70.35
C GLY A 556 -49.56 -23.76 -69.46
N ASN A 557 -49.02 -22.68 -70.03
CA ASN A 557 -49.05 -21.26 -69.58
C ASN A 557 -48.92 -20.85 -68.07
N SER A 558 -47.85 -20.12 -67.71
CA SER A 558 -47.88 -18.78 -67.05
C SER A 558 -46.49 -18.35 -66.46
N THR A 559 -45.76 -17.52 -67.22
CA THR A 559 -44.88 -16.34 -66.88
C THR A 559 -44.26 -16.18 -65.46
N THR A 560 -43.01 -15.75 -65.19
CA THR A 560 -41.83 -15.25 -65.93
C THR A 560 -40.66 -15.01 -64.94
N ASN A 561 -39.43 -15.34 -65.36
CA ASN A 561 -38.09 -14.77 -65.13
C ASN A 561 -37.41 -14.61 -63.74
N LEU A 562 -36.16 -15.13 -63.75
CA LEU A 562 -35.02 -14.97 -62.83
C LEU A 562 -34.25 -13.68 -63.11
N GLU A 563 -33.50 -13.18 -62.11
CA GLU A 563 -32.21 -12.50 -62.34
C GLU A 563 -31.21 -12.84 -61.20
N LEU A 564 -29.93 -12.90 -61.58
CA LEU A 564 -28.79 -13.50 -60.91
C LEU A 564 -28.19 -12.67 -59.75
N LEU A 565 -27.44 -13.36 -58.89
CA LEU A 565 -26.48 -12.81 -57.92
C LEU A 565 -25.37 -11.98 -58.56
N THR A 566 -24.99 -10.88 -57.90
CA THR A 566 -23.60 -10.39 -57.80
C THR A 566 -23.38 -9.63 -56.48
N GLU A 567 -22.24 -9.93 -55.86
CA GLU A 567 -21.42 -9.07 -54.99
C GLU A 567 -21.88 -8.75 -53.54
N SER A 568 -21.18 -9.36 -52.59
CA SER A 568 -20.96 -8.79 -51.27
C SER A 568 -19.49 -9.01 -50.83
N LEU A 569 -18.62 -8.14 -51.32
CA LEU A 569 -17.34 -7.83 -50.67
C LEU A 569 -17.34 -6.33 -50.37
N GLU A 570 -17.59 -5.96 -49.12
CA GLU A 570 -17.21 -4.66 -48.59
C GLU A 570 -16.63 -4.85 -47.19
N LEU A 571 -15.30 -4.91 -47.10
CA LEU A 571 -14.53 -4.17 -46.10
C LEU A 571 -13.04 -4.19 -46.48
N LEU A 572 -12.49 -3.08 -46.98
CA LEU A 572 -11.38 -2.35 -46.34
C LEU A 572 -10.92 -1.12 -47.14
N ALA A 573 -10.92 0.02 -46.44
CA ALA A 573 -9.87 1.03 -46.33
C ALA A 573 -9.54 2.02 -47.48
N LEU A 574 -9.83 3.29 -47.16
CA LEU A 574 -9.02 4.52 -47.30
C LEU A 574 -8.44 4.92 -48.67
N VAL A 575 -8.76 6.16 -49.10
CA VAL A 575 -7.81 7.29 -49.28
C VAL A 575 -8.56 8.57 -49.71
N SER A 576 -8.52 9.57 -48.82
CA SER A 576 -8.22 11.02 -49.02
C SER A 576 -8.83 11.86 -50.17
N LEU A 577 -9.59 12.92 -49.81
CA LEU A 577 -9.35 14.39 -50.07
C LEU A 577 -10.65 15.19 -49.85
N THR A 578 -10.82 15.88 -48.72
CA THR A 578 -10.76 17.36 -48.53
C THR A 578 -11.76 18.25 -49.32
N ILE A 579 -12.46 19.11 -48.54
CA ILE A 579 -12.81 20.53 -48.78
C ILE A 579 -14.23 20.94 -49.29
N ILE A 580 -14.91 21.67 -48.38
CA ILE A 580 -15.73 22.91 -48.55
C ILE A 580 -17.28 22.87 -48.50
N GLU A 581 -17.78 23.59 -47.48
CA GLU A 581 -18.99 24.44 -47.34
C GLU A 581 -20.38 23.84 -47.64
N GLY A 582 -21.43 24.04 -46.84
CA GLY A 582 -21.65 24.87 -45.67
C GLY A 582 -23.14 24.86 -45.30
N GLY A 583 -23.48 25.38 -44.12
CA GLY A 583 -24.81 25.99 -43.92
C GLY A 583 -25.81 25.29 -42.99
N LYS A 584 -25.79 25.75 -41.74
CA LYS A 584 -26.95 26.23 -40.95
C LYS A 584 -27.90 25.23 -40.24
N ASN A 585 -28.15 25.63 -38.99
CA ASN A 585 -29.35 25.50 -38.15
C ASN A 585 -29.50 24.20 -37.33
N LYS A 586 -29.30 24.27 -36.01
CA LYS A 586 -30.20 24.81 -34.94
C LYS A 586 -31.30 23.81 -34.55
N ASN A 587 -31.12 23.14 -33.41
CA ASN A 587 -31.96 23.20 -32.20
C ASN A 587 -31.74 21.91 -31.38
N HIS A 588 -31.14 21.93 -30.19
CA HIS A 588 -31.65 22.36 -28.87
C HIS A 588 -32.48 21.28 -28.15
N ILE A 589 -32.04 20.95 -26.90
CA ILE A 589 -32.86 20.56 -25.72
C ILE A 589 -33.32 19.06 -25.68
N MET A 590 -33.27 18.28 -24.59
CA MET A 590 -33.12 18.52 -23.14
C MET A 590 -32.64 17.25 -22.39
N LYS A 591 -31.80 17.47 -21.37
CA LYS A 591 -31.74 16.87 -20.02
C LYS A 591 -32.71 15.70 -19.68
N LYS A 592 -32.21 14.64 -19.03
CA LYS A 592 -32.04 14.57 -17.56
C LYS A 592 -31.07 13.45 -17.18
#